data_AF-A0A2B7GP83-F1
#
_entry.id   AF-A0A2B7GP83-F1
#
_cell.length_a   1.000
_cell.length_b   1.000
_cell.length_c   1.000
_cell.angle_alpha   90.00
_cell.angle_beta   90.00
_cell.angle_gamma   90.00
#
_symmetry.space_group_name_H-M   'P 1'
#
loop_
_entity.id
_entity.type
_entity.pdbx_description
1 polymer ?
#
loop_
_entity_poly.entity_id
_entity_poly.type
_entity_poly.pdbx_seq_one_letter_code
_entity_poly.pdbx_strand_id
1 'polypeptide(L)'
;MGVSFSEYVRRMARAGRRQWGYEHNEEADEPHVQFEEGRSSPDEEIATIIQDTIVRNLSSRDGISEDELGELITGDIAEEVSNQLEELMREGTVEYSPTNGGWVLTE
;
A
#
# COMPACT_ATOMS: atom_id res chain seq x y z
N MET A 1 17.23 29.01 -27.36
CA MET A 1 17.61 27.60 -27.22
C MET A 1 17.14 27.13 -25.85
N GLY A 2 15.92 26.61 -25.76
CA GLY A 2 15.34 26.12 -24.51
C GLY A 2 15.66 24.64 -24.34
N VAL A 3 16.32 24.28 -23.24
CA VAL A 3 16.55 22.88 -22.86
C VAL A 3 15.24 22.28 -22.35
N SER A 4 14.99 21.00 -22.65
CA SER A 4 13.83 20.28 -22.11
C SER A 4 13.94 20.16 -20.59
N PHE A 5 12.80 20.18 -19.87
CA PHE A 5 12.75 20.05 -18.41
C PHE A 5 13.51 18.81 -17.91
N SER A 6 13.47 17.71 -18.66
CA SER A 6 14.20 16.49 -18.34
C SER A 6 15.72 16.65 -18.44
N GLU A 7 16.20 17.50 -19.33
CA GLU A 7 17.61 17.81 -19.51
C GLU A 7 18.13 18.79 -18.46
N TYR A 8 17.28 19.72 -18.00
CA TYR A 8 17.55 20.61 -16.87
C TYR A 8 17.71 19.83 -15.56
N VAL A 9 16.78 18.91 -15.27
CA VAL A 9 16.85 18.04 -14.08
C VAL A 9 18.08 17.14 -14.12
N ARG A 10 18.40 16.53 -15.28
CA ARG A 10 19.61 15.71 -15.45
C ARG A 10 20.89 16.53 -15.21
N ARG A 11 20.92 17.79 -15.65
CA ARG A 11 22.07 18.69 -15.45
C ARG A 11 22.23 19.13 -14.00
N MET A 12 21.13 19.39 -13.28
CA MET A 12 21.14 19.68 -11.85
C MET A 12 21.59 18.48 -11.00
N ALA A 13 21.07 17.29 -11.28
CA ALA A 13 21.46 16.06 -10.58
C ALA A 13 22.96 15.74 -10.74
N ARG A 14 23.52 16.04 -11.92
CA ARG A 14 24.95 15.84 -12.20
C ARG A 14 25.85 16.89 -11.52
N ALA A 15 25.35 18.10 -11.27
CA ALA A 15 26.09 19.15 -10.56
C ALA A 15 26.22 18.88 -9.05
N GLY A 16 25.25 18.18 -8.44
CA GLY A 16 25.26 17.86 -7.01
C GLY A 16 26.39 16.92 -6.57
N ARG A 17 26.87 16.03 -7.46
CA ARG A 17 27.90 15.02 -7.13
C ARG A 17 29.36 15.46 -7.38
N ARG A 18 29.62 16.71 -7.79
CA ARG A 18 30.99 17.18 -8.08
C ARG A 18 31.66 17.96 -6.93
N GLN A 19 30.90 18.33 -5.90
CA GLN A 19 31.41 19.16 -4.79
C GLN A 19 31.74 18.37 -3.51
N TRP A 20 31.54 17.05 -3.53
CA TRP A 20 32.12 16.15 -2.52
C TRP A 20 33.23 15.37 -3.19
N GLY A 21 34.47 15.64 -2.77
CA GLY A 21 35.72 15.16 -3.35
C GLY A 21 35.89 13.65 -3.31
N TYR A 22 35.08 12.94 -4.07
CA TYR A 22 35.35 11.57 -4.48
C TYR A 22 36.14 11.64 -5.78
N GLU A 23 37.44 11.37 -5.67
CA GLU A 23 38.29 11.05 -6.80
C GLU A 23 37.66 9.86 -7.54
N HIS A 24 37.36 10.07 -8.82
CA HIS A 24 36.77 9.07 -9.68
C HIS A 24 37.84 8.04 -10.02
N ASN A 25 37.92 6.94 -9.27
CA ASN A 25 38.69 5.78 -9.71
C ASN A 25 37.91 5.11 -10.86
N GLU A 26 38.56 4.94 -12.00
CA GLU A 26 37.98 4.42 -13.25
C GLU A 26 37.90 2.89 -13.25
N GLU A 27 37.32 2.30 -12.21
CA GLU A 27 36.98 0.87 -12.23
C GLU A 27 35.50 0.70 -12.53
N ALA A 28 35.24 -0.09 -13.56
CA ALA A 28 33.93 -0.46 -14.05
C ALA A 28 33.18 -1.25 -12.97
N ASP A 29 32.52 -0.54 -12.06
CA ASP A 29 31.54 -1.12 -11.16
C ASP A 29 30.29 -1.42 -12.00
N GLU A 30 30.10 -2.71 -12.30
CA GLU A 30 28.84 -3.25 -12.74
C GLU A 30 27.74 -2.68 -11.83
N PRO A 31 26.67 -2.09 -12.38
CA PRO A 31 25.66 -1.50 -11.54
C PRO A 31 24.90 -2.63 -10.83
N HIS A 32 25.38 -3.05 -9.66
CA HIS A 32 24.54 -3.55 -8.58
C HIS A 32 23.69 -2.37 -8.07
N VAL A 33 22.86 -1.81 -8.95
CA VAL A 33 21.61 -1.23 -8.50
C VAL A 33 20.75 -2.44 -8.20
N GLN A 34 20.79 -2.87 -6.94
CA GLN A 34 19.55 -3.32 -6.34
C GLN A 34 18.62 -2.12 -6.50
N PHE A 35 17.81 -2.16 -7.55
CA PHE A 35 16.66 -1.31 -7.63
C PHE A 35 15.88 -1.62 -6.35
N GLU A 36 15.71 -0.61 -5.49
CA GLU A 36 14.62 -0.60 -4.53
C GLU A 36 13.31 -0.55 -5.35
N GLU A 37 12.97 -1.67 -5.97
CA GLU A 37 11.62 -1.98 -6.42
C GLU A 37 10.86 -2.47 -5.20
N GLY A 38 10.45 -1.53 -4.37
CA GLY A 38 9.58 -1.77 -3.23
C GLY A 38 8.30 -0.97 -3.32
N ARG A 39 7.80 -0.66 -4.52
CA ARG A 39 6.38 -0.33 -4.65
C ARG A 39 5.67 -1.67 -4.75
N SER A 40 5.30 -2.22 -3.61
CA SER A 40 4.39 -3.36 -3.57
C SER A 40 3.19 -3.01 -4.44
N SER A 41 2.84 -3.91 -5.34
CA SER A 41 1.61 -3.70 -6.12
C SER A 41 0.44 -3.69 -5.13
N PRO A 42 -0.67 -2.98 -5.40
CA PRO A 42 -1.85 -3.00 -4.52
C PRO A 42 -2.29 -4.43 -4.16
N ASP A 43 -2.11 -5.37 -5.10
CA ASP A 43 -2.40 -6.79 -4.91
C ASP A 43 -1.48 -7.47 -3.86
N GLU A 44 -0.21 -7.07 -3.77
CA GLU A 44 0.73 -7.58 -2.78
C GLU A 44 0.46 -7.02 -1.38
N GLU A 45 0.00 -5.78 -1.29
CA GLU A 45 -0.43 -5.18 -0.02
C GLU A 45 -1.64 -5.91 0.54
N ILE A 46 -2.63 -6.21 -0.31
CA ILE A 46 -3.83 -7.00 0.08
C ILE A 46 -3.42 -8.40 0.53
N ALA A 47 -2.53 -9.08 -0.21
CA ALA A 47 -2.04 -10.41 0.17
C ALA A 47 -1.37 -10.40 1.56
N THR A 48 -0.60 -9.34 1.85
CA THR A 48 0.07 -9.16 3.14
C THR A 48 -0.94 -8.96 4.28
N ILE A 49 -2.00 -8.15 4.06
CA ILE A 49 -3.07 -7.94 5.05
C ILE A 49 -3.82 -9.25 5.34
N ILE A 50 -4.14 -10.02 4.30
CA ILE A 50 -4.79 -11.33 4.44
C ILE A 50 -3.90 -12.28 5.24
N GLN A 51 -2.60 -12.33 4.94
CA GLN A 51 -1.65 -13.17 5.67
C GLN A 51 -1.57 -12.80 7.16
N ASP A 52 -1.50 -11.50 7.47
CA ASP A 52 -1.48 -11.02 8.86
C ASP A 52 -2.77 -11.40 9.60
N THR A 53 -3.92 -11.27 8.94
CA THR A 53 -5.23 -11.64 9.48
C THR A 53 -5.31 -13.13 9.76
N ILE A 54 -4.81 -13.98 8.85
CA ILE A 54 -4.72 -15.44 9.04
C ILE A 54 -3.87 -15.76 10.28
N VAL A 55 -2.68 -15.17 10.40
CA VAL A 55 -1.76 -15.44 11.53
C VAL A 55 -2.37 -14.96 12.86
N ARG A 56 -3.03 -13.81 12.87
CA ARG A 56 -3.73 -13.27 14.05
C ARG A 56 -4.83 -14.22 14.52
N ASN A 57 -5.59 -14.80 13.59
CA ASN A 57 -6.72 -15.67 13.88
C ASN A 57 -6.33 -17.13 14.17
N LEU A 58 -5.18 -17.58 13.69
CA LEU A 58 -4.59 -18.90 14.00
C LEU A 58 -4.01 -19.00 15.42
N SER A 59 -4.45 -18.18 16.37
CA SER A 59 -3.83 -18.02 17.69
C SER A 59 -4.18 -19.13 18.72
N SER A 60 -4.79 -20.24 18.29
CA SER A 60 -5.18 -21.34 19.19
C SER A 60 -4.33 -22.59 19.02
N ARG A 61 -3.99 -23.24 20.15
CA ARG A 61 -3.31 -24.56 20.19
C ARG A 61 -4.14 -25.69 19.58
N ASP A 62 -5.43 -25.45 19.40
CA ASP A 62 -6.36 -26.31 18.72
C ASP A 62 -6.41 -25.92 17.24
N GLY A 63 -6.24 -26.89 16.35
CA GLY A 63 -6.28 -26.65 14.91
C GLY A 63 -7.67 -26.22 14.48
N ILE A 64 -7.74 -25.16 13.69
CA ILE A 64 -8.95 -24.67 13.03
C ILE A 64 -8.96 -25.17 11.58
N SER A 65 -10.15 -25.53 11.07
CA SER A 65 -10.31 -25.88 9.65
C SER A 65 -10.27 -24.64 8.75
N GLU A 66 -10.07 -24.85 7.45
CA GLU A 66 -10.07 -23.75 6.47
C GLU A 66 -11.43 -23.02 6.42
N ASP A 67 -12.53 -23.75 6.51
CA ASP A 67 -13.88 -23.19 6.50
C ASP A 67 -14.12 -22.30 7.73
N GLU A 68 -13.75 -22.79 8.92
CA GLU A 68 -13.89 -22.05 10.19
C GLU A 68 -13.00 -20.80 10.19
N LEU A 69 -11.79 -20.88 9.64
CA LEU A 69 -10.91 -19.73 9.48
C LEU A 69 -11.52 -18.69 8.53
N GLY A 70 -12.11 -19.15 7.42
CA GLY A 70 -12.78 -18.29 6.45
C GLY A 70 -13.98 -17.55 7.07
N GLU A 71 -14.79 -18.23 7.88
CA GLU A 71 -15.92 -17.61 8.59
C GLU A 71 -15.44 -16.55 9.59
N LEU A 72 -14.38 -16.86 10.33
CA LEU A 72 -13.83 -15.94 11.33
C LEU A 72 -13.22 -14.68 10.68
N ILE A 73 -12.44 -14.85 9.61
CA ILE A 73 -11.89 -13.72 8.83
C ILE A 73 -13.02 -12.88 8.21
N THR A 74 -14.04 -13.53 7.65
CA THR A 74 -15.18 -12.81 7.06
C THR A 74 -15.95 -12.03 8.12
N GLY A 75 -16.09 -12.58 9.33
CA GLY A 75 -16.68 -11.89 10.48
C GLY A 75 -15.89 -10.64 10.87
N ASP A 76 -14.57 -10.77 11.03
CA ASP A 76 -13.69 -9.65 11.37
C ASP A 76 -13.73 -8.54 10.30
N ILE A 77 -13.67 -8.92 9.02
CA ILE A 77 -13.76 -7.96 7.90
C ILE A 77 -15.13 -7.29 7.86
N ALA A 78 -16.22 -8.04 8.10
CA ALA A 78 -17.57 -7.47 8.14
C ALA A 78 -17.71 -6.44 9.27
N GLU A 79 -17.16 -6.72 10.46
CA GLU A 79 -17.15 -5.77 11.57
C GLU A 79 -16.35 -4.50 11.23
N GLU A 80 -15.15 -4.66 10.64
CA GLU A 80 -14.34 -3.53 10.22
C GLU A 80 -15.05 -2.68 9.15
N VAL A 81 -15.68 -3.30 8.16
CA VAL A 81 -16.46 -2.59 7.14
C VAL A 81 -17.63 -1.82 7.77
N SER A 82 -18.35 -2.43 8.71
CA SER A 82 -19.41 -1.75 9.46
C SER A 82 -18.89 -0.53 10.22
N ASN A 83 -17.75 -0.66 10.92
CA ASN A 83 -17.13 0.44 11.66
C ASN A 83 -16.70 1.60 10.73
N GLN A 84 -16.08 1.27 9.59
CA GLN A 84 -15.68 2.28 8.60
C GLN A 84 -16.87 3.00 7.97
N LEU A 85 -17.96 2.29 7.68
CA LEU A 85 -19.20 2.90 7.17
C LEU A 85 -19.84 3.84 8.18
N GLU A 86 -19.83 3.50 9.47
CA GLU A 86 -20.30 4.39 10.53
C GLU A 86 -19.45 5.65 10.65
N GLU A 87 -18.12 5.53 10.52
CA GLU A 87 -17.23 6.70 10.53
C GLU A 87 -17.49 7.59 9.31
N LEU A 88 -17.55 7.02 8.11
CA LEU A 88 -17.86 7.76 6.89
C LEU A 88 -19.24 8.42 6.94
N MET A 89 -20.21 7.80 7.63
CA MET A 89 -21.52 8.42 7.87
C MET A 89 -21.40 9.62 8.81
N ARG A 90 -20.60 9.50 9.88
CA ARG A 90 -20.34 10.60 10.81
C ARG A 90 -19.64 11.77 10.14
N GLU A 91 -18.73 11.48 9.20
CA GLU A 91 -18.06 12.48 8.35
C GLU A 91 -19.00 13.11 7.31
N GLY A 92 -20.20 12.53 7.11
CA GLY A 92 -21.17 13.01 6.13
C GLY A 92 -20.80 12.66 4.68
N THR A 93 -19.98 11.62 4.48
CA THR A 93 -19.56 11.15 3.15
C THR A 93 -20.52 10.08 2.61
N VAL A 94 -21.11 9.27 3.49
CA VAL A 94 -22.10 8.24 3.13
C VAL A 94 -23.35 8.35 3.98
N GLU A 95 -24.49 7.92 3.45
CA GLU A 95 -25.74 7.80 4.19
C GLU A 95 -26.42 6.46 3.90
N TYR A 96 -27.19 5.97 4.86
CA TYR A 96 -28.02 4.78 4.64
C TYR A 96 -29.33 5.18 3.97
N SER A 97 -29.53 4.76 2.73
CA SER A 97 -30.76 4.98 1.98
C SER A 97 -31.75 3.83 2.21
N PRO A 98 -32.86 4.05 2.96
CA PRO A 98 -33.87 3.02 3.17
C PRO A 98 -34.63 2.69 1.87
N THR A 99 -34.67 3.61 0.90
CA THR A 99 -35.32 3.38 -0.40
C THR A 99 -34.53 2.42 -1.28
N ASN A 100 -33.19 2.51 -1.26
CA ASN A 100 -32.31 1.62 -2.00
C ASN A 100 -31.89 0.38 -1.19
N GLY A 101 -32.22 0.34 0.11
CA GLY A 101 -31.86 -0.76 1.01
C GLY A 101 -30.35 -0.89 1.23
N GLY A 102 -29.62 0.23 1.20
CA GLY A 102 -28.16 0.20 1.26
C GLY A 102 -27.52 1.57 1.44
N TRP A 103 -26.19 1.57 1.47
CA TRP A 103 -25.35 2.75 1.65
C TRP A 103 -25.18 3.50 0.34
N VAL A 104 -25.34 4.82 0.36
CA VAL A 104 -25.14 5.71 -0.78
C VAL A 104 -24.17 6.83 -0.40
N LEU A 105 -23.46 7.39 -1.38
CA LEU A 105 -22.63 8.57 -1.16
C LEU A 105 -23.52 9.80 -0.94
N THR A 106 -23.14 10.62 0.03
CA THR A 106 -23.74 11.92 0.27
C THR A 106 -23.10 12.94 -0.69
N GLU A 107 -23.91 13.78 -1.36
CA GLU A 107 -23.43 14.85 -2.25
C GLU A 107 -22.85 16.06 -1.48
#